data_AF-A0A9P0ZCJ5-F1
#
_entry.id   AF-A0A9P0ZCJ5-F1
#
_cell.length_a   1.000
_cell.length_b   1.000
_cell.length_c   1.000
_cell.angle_alpha   90.00
_cell.angle_beta   90.00
_cell.angle_gamma   90.00
#
_symmetry.space_group_name_H-M   'P 1'
#
loop_
_entity.id
_entity.type
_entity.pdbx_description
1 polymer ?
#
loop_
_entity_poly.entity_id
_entity_poly.type
_entity_poly.pdbx_seq_one_letter_code
_entity_poly.pdbx_strand_id
1 'polypeptide(L)'
;MASVKQALGDLNKERFVSLLRKLIGESKHVQNNPPELIPEEDKIVKPVLDSLLPYSTASGGGPLVINHVAYKSNRGNLIVEYPGTQPGKILSFVGMHMDVVTANP
;
A
#
# COMPACT_ATOMS: atom_id res chain seq x y z
N MET A 1 11.57 -21.82 19.12
CA MET A 1 10.81 -20.89 18.25
C MET A 1 11.81 -20.13 17.41
N ALA A 2 11.55 -19.96 16.10
CA ALA A 2 12.36 -19.05 15.29
C ALA A 2 12.21 -17.63 15.86
N SER A 3 13.30 -16.87 15.92
CA SER A 3 13.21 -15.45 16.26
C SER A 3 12.35 -14.72 15.22
N VAL A 4 11.71 -13.62 15.60
CA VAL A 4 10.96 -12.77 14.65
C VAL A 4 11.80 -12.42 13.43
N LYS A 5 13.10 -12.15 13.63
CA LYS A 5 14.05 -11.88 12.54
C LYS A 5 14.18 -13.06 11.58
N GLN A 6 14.29 -14.29 12.09
CA GLN A 6 14.36 -15.49 11.25
C GLN A 6 13.04 -15.78 10.52
N ALA A 7 11.90 -15.48 11.14
CA ALA A 7 10.58 -15.68 10.54
C ALA A 7 10.25 -14.64 9.46
N LEU A 8 10.65 -13.39 9.65
CA LEU A 8 10.52 -12.32 8.65
C LEU A 8 11.47 -12.53 7.46
N GLY A 9 12.62 -13.14 7.70
CA GLY A 9 13.68 -13.26 6.71
C GLY A 9 14.33 -11.93 6.39
N ASP A 10 15.05 -11.89 5.27
CA ASP A 10 15.69 -10.67 4.79
C ASP A 10 14.77 -9.88 3.84
N LEU A 11 14.89 -8.55 3.88
CA LEU A 11 14.21 -7.69 2.92
C LEU A 11 14.68 -8.01 1.51
N ASN A 12 13.73 -8.35 0.62
CA ASN A 12 14.03 -8.40 -0.81
C ASN A 12 14.21 -6.97 -1.34
N LYS A 13 15.46 -6.50 -1.31
CA LYS A 13 15.85 -5.13 -1.68
C LYS A 13 15.46 -4.77 -3.11
N GLU A 14 15.63 -5.70 -4.05
CA GLU A 14 15.31 -5.45 -5.45
C GLU A 14 13.81 -5.19 -5.65
N ARG A 15 12.95 -6.06 -5.10
CA ARG A 15 11.50 -5.88 -5.15
C ARG A 15 11.06 -4.58 -4.46
N PHE A 16 11.64 -4.28 -3.29
CA PHE A 16 11.35 -3.06 -2.55
C PHE A 16 11.70 -1.81 -3.35
N VAL A 17 12.94 -1.72 -3.86
CA VAL A 17 13.41 -0.55 -4.64
C VAL A 17 12.65 -0.42 -5.96
N SER A 18 12.30 -1.53 -6.60
CA SER A 18 11.50 -1.53 -7.83
C SER A 18 10.10 -0.93 -7.60
N LEU A 19 9.41 -1.35 -6.53
CA LEU A 19 8.13 -0.77 -6.14
C LEU A 19 8.29 0.72 -5.78
N LEU A 20 9.25 1.05 -4.91
CA LEU A 20 9.48 2.43 -4.48
C LEU A 20 9.74 3.38 -5.66
N ARG A 21 10.50 2.94 -6.68
CA ARG A 21 10.73 3.72 -7.89
C ARG A 21 9.44 4.02 -8.65
N LYS A 22 8.51 3.06 -8.74
CA LYS A 22 7.18 3.29 -9.34
C LYS A 22 6.40 4.33 -8.54
N LEU A 23 6.39 4.22 -7.21
CA LEU A 23 5.67 5.16 -6.34
C LEU A 23 6.22 6.59 -6.46
N ILE A 24 7.54 6.75 -6.44
CA ILE A 24 8.20 8.04 -6.63
C ILE A 24 7.89 8.62 -8.02
N GLY A 25 7.80 7.78 -9.06
CA GLY A 25 7.43 8.20 -10.42
C GLY A 25 6.06 8.85 -10.51
N GLU A 26 5.13 8.52 -9.60
CA GLU A 26 3.79 9.08 -9.53
C GLU A 26 3.69 10.34 -8.64
N SER A 27 4.80 10.75 -7.99
CA SER A 27 4.84 11.88 -7.04
C SER A 27 4.15 13.15 -7.56
N LYS A 28 4.35 13.50 -8.84
CA LYS A 28 3.73 14.69 -9.46
C LYS A 28 2.20 14.68 -9.43
N HIS A 29 1.59 13.50 -9.45
CA HIS A 29 0.14 13.31 -9.50
C HIS A 29 -0.51 13.17 -8.13
N VAL A 30 0.28 12.91 -7.10
CA VAL A 30 -0.23 12.75 -5.72
C VAL A 30 0.13 13.94 -4.84
N GLN A 31 0.50 15.06 -5.45
CA GLN A 31 0.68 16.32 -4.72
C GLN A 31 -0.66 16.81 -4.18
N ASN A 32 -0.67 17.20 -2.91
CA ASN A 32 -1.84 17.71 -2.20
C ASN A 32 -1.69 19.20 -1.93
N ASN A 33 -2.14 20.01 -2.89
CA ASN A 33 -2.22 21.47 -2.78
C ASN A 33 -3.48 21.98 -3.51
N PRO A 34 -4.67 21.77 -2.93
CA PRO A 34 -5.92 22.20 -3.53
C PRO A 34 -6.05 23.74 -3.57
N PRO A 35 -6.76 24.29 -4.58
CA PRO A 35 -7.49 23.58 -5.63
C PRO A 35 -6.64 23.11 -6.83
N GLU A 36 -5.39 23.59 -6.96
CA GLU A 36 -4.57 23.38 -8.16
C GLU A 36 -4.10 21.93 -8.32
N LEU A 37 -3.78 21.27 -7.20
CA LEU A 37 -3.26 19.90 -7.17
C LEU A 37 -4.13 19.07 -6.22
N ILE A 38 -5.01 18.29 -6.83
CA ILE A 38 -5.81 17.28 -6.15
C ILE A 38 -5.10 15.94 -6.33
N PRO A 39 -4.73 15.24 -5.25
CA PRO A 39 -3.99 13.99 -5.37
C PRO A 39 -4.86 12.91 -6.02
N GLU A 40 -4.22 12.08 -6.83
CA GLU A 40 -4.80 10.90 -7.48
C GLU A 40 -4.21 9.61 -6.86
N GLU A 41 -4.56 9.30 -5.60
CA GLU A 41 -3.99 8.18 -4.84
C GLU A 41 -4.11 6.80 -5.55
N ASP A 42 -5.08 6.62 -6.45
CA ASP A 42 -5.22 5.38 -7.23
C ASP A 42 -3.99 5.04 -8.08
N LYS A 43 -3.19 6.05 -8.46
CA LYS A 43 -1.90 5.85 -9.16
C LYS A 43 -0.86 5.16 -8.29
N ILE A 44 -0.94 5.32 -6.96
CA ILE A 44 -0.10 4.63 -5.99
C ILE A 44 -0.74 3.31 -5.57
N VAL A 45 -2.06 3.28 -5.39
CA VAL A 45 -2.79 2.04 -5.01
C VAL A 45 -2.56 0.94 -6.02
N LYS A 46 -2.63 1.23 -7.31
CA LYS A 46 -2.48 0.22 -8.37
C LYS A 46 -1.17 -0.58 -8.29
N PRO A 47 0.04 0.02 -8.28
CA PRO A 47 1.29 -0.75 -8.17
C PRO A 47 1.45 -1.49 -6.82
N VAL A 48 0.85 -0.98 -5.74
CA VAL A 48 0.82 -1.69 -4.46
C VAL A 48 -0.10 -2.91 -4.55
N LEU A 49 -1.30 -2.74 -5.10
CA LEU A 49 -2.27 -3.82 -5.34
C LEU A 49 -1.65 -4.91 -6.22
N ASP A 50 -1.03 -4.54 -7.33
CA ASP A 50 -0.33 -5.48 -8.23
C ASP A 50 0.75 -6.29 -7.50
N SER A 51 1.43 -5.66 -6.52
CA SER A 51 2.48 -6.33 -5.72
C SER A 51 1.91 -7.30 -4.69
N LEU A 52 0.68 -7.08 -4.23
CA LEU A 52 0.03 -7.85 -3.16
C LEU A 52 -0.92 -8.93 -3.69
N LEU A 53 -1.50 -8.74 -4.88
CA LEU A 53 -2.44 -9.68 -5.51
C LEU A 53 -1.94 -11.12 -5.51
N PRO A 54 -0.66 -11.44 -5.81
CA PRO A 54 -0.15 -12.81 -5.75
C PRO A 54 -0.20 -13.47 -4.37
N TYR A 55 -0.41 -12.71 -3.29
CA TYR A 55 -0.51 -13.20 -1.92
C TYR A 55 -1.93 -13.11 -1.34
N SER A 56 -2.90 -12.75 -2.18
CA SER A 56 -4.28 -12.55 -1.77
C SER A 56 -5.10 -13.83 -1.83
N THR A 57 -6.20 -13.84 -1.07
CA THR A 57 -7.20 -14.91 -1.14
C THR A 57 -7.90 -14.94 -2.50
N ALA A 58 -8.07 -13.77 -3.13
CA ALA A 58 -8.70 -13.63 -4.45
C ALA A 58 -7.91 -14.31 -5.58
N SER A 59 -6.59 -14.36 -5.48
CA SER A 59 -5.74 -15.09 -6.45
C SER A 59 -5.50 -16.55 -6.06
N GLY A 60 -5.94 -16.97 -4.86
CA GLY A 60 -5.59 -18.26 -4.26
C GLY A 60 -4.11 -18.38 -3.85
N GLY A 61 -3.33 -17.29 -3.93
CA GLY A 61 -1.89 -17.30 -3.68
C GLY A 61 -1.48 -17.03 -2.24
N GLY A 62 -2.41 -16.61 -1.38
CA GLY A 62 -2.13 -16.43 0.04
C GLY A 62 -3.32 -15.94 0.87
N PRO A 63 -3.08 -15.56 2.14
CA PRO A 63 -4.12 -15.26 3.10
C PRO A 63 -4.55 -13.78 3.12
N LEU A 64 -3.94 -12.90 2.31
CA LEU A 64 -4.27 -11.48 2.37
C LEU A 64 -5.69 -11.21 1.85
N VAL A 65 -6.48 -10.51 2.65
CA VAL A 65 -7.77 -9.95 2.22
C VAL A 65 -7.55 -8.48 1.87
N ILE A 66 -7.80 -8.13 0.60
CA ILE A 66 -7.48 -6.81 0.06
C ILE A 66 -8.76 -6.11 -0.38
N ASN A 67 -8.98 -4.90 0.12
CA ASN A 67 -10.12 -4.07 -0.22
C ASN A 67 -9.64 -2.70 -0.72
N HIS A 68 -10.11 -2.28 -1.91
CA HIS A 68 -9.90 -0.95 -2.45
C HIS A 68 -11.18 -0.14 -2.29
N VAL A 69 -11.11 0.97 -1.54
CA VAL A 69 -12.28 1.80 -1.19
C VAL A 69 -12.03 3.24 -1.61
N ALA A 70 -12.90 3.79 -2.46
CA ALA A 70 -12.82 5.17 -2.91
C ALA A 70 -14.10 5.94 -2.56
N TYR A 71 -13.94 7.10 -1.91
CA TYR A 71 -15.04 8.03 -1.62
C TYR A 71 -15.12 9.19 -2.62
N LYS A 72 -14.03 9.42 -3.35
CA LYS A 72 -13.90 10.35 -4.47
C LYS A 72 -13.13 9.65 -5.59
N SER A 73 -13.52 9.91 -6.84
CA SER A 73 -12.83 9.34 -8.00
C SER A 73 -11.33 9.60 -7.93
N ASN A 74 -10.53 8.58 -8.25
CA ASN A 74 -9.07 8.57 -8.25
C ASN A 74 -8.39 8.73 -6.88
N ARG A 75 -9.17 8.77 -5.78
CA ARG A 75 -8.67 8.93 -4.40
C ARG A 75 -8.93 7.70 -3.54
N GLY A 76 -8.53 6.54 -4.03
CA GLY A 76 -8.75 5.28 -3.34
C GLY A 76 -7.83 5.04 -2.15
N ASN A 77 -8.36 4.27 -1.22
CA ASN A 77 -7.66 3.73 -0.05
C ASN A 77 -7.48 2.23 -0.26
N LEU A 78 -6.31 1.72 0.10
CA LEU A 78 -6.05 0.28 0.09
C LEU A 78 -6.01 -0.25 1.52
N ILE A 79 -6.95 -1.13 1.84
CA ILE A 79 -7.03 -1.81 3.13
C ILE A 79 -6.54 -3.24 2.91
N VAL A 80 -5.50 -3.63 3.63
CA VAL A 80 -4.88 -4.95 3.54
C VAL A 80 -4.98 -5.61 4.91
N GLU A 81 -5.71 -6.71 4.98
CA GLU A 81 -5.85 -7.50 6.19
C GLU A 81 -5.05 -8.80 6.05
N TYR A 82 -4.27 -9.09 7.09
CA TYR A 82 -3.65 -10.40 7.29
C TYR A 82 -4.37 -11.08 8.47
N PRO A 83 -5.26 -12.06 8.21
CA PRO A 83 -6.11 -12.63 9.26
C PRO A 83 -5.30 -13.27 10.38
N GLY A 84 -5.54 -12.82 11.61
CA GLY A 84 -5.01 -13.44 12.81
C GLY A 84 -5.76 -14.74 13.17
N THR A 85 -5.20 -15.50 14.11
CA THR A 85 -5.82 -16.75 14.58
C THR A 85 -6.81 -16.55 15.73
N GLN A 86 -6.87 -15.34 16.31
CA GLN A 86 -7.70 -15.02 17.47
C GLN A 86 -8.82 -14.05 17.05
N PRO A 87 -10.10 -14.47 17.08
CA PRO A 87 -11.22 -13.59 16.74
C PRO A 87 -11.28 -12.35 17.63
N GLY A 88 -11.61 -11.20 17.04
CA GLY A 88 -11.82 -9.94 17.77
C GLY A 88 -10.56 -9.25 18.29
N LYS A 89 -9.36 -9.80 18.03
CA LYS A 89 -8.08 -9.14 18.33
C LYS A 89 -7.48 -8.57 17.07
N ILE A 90 -7.42 -7.24 16.98
CA ILE A 90 -6.98 -6.51 15.79
C ILE A 90 -5.79 -5.64 16.16
N LEU A 91 -4.71 -5.73 15.39
CA LEU A 91 -3.64 -4.74 15.36
C LEU A 91 -3.69 -4.05 13.99
N SER A 92 -3.83 -2.73 14.00
CA SER A 92 -3.92 -1.95 12.76
C SER A 92 -2.81 -0.92 12.70
N PHE A 93 -2.15 -0.83 11.55
CA PHE A 93 -1.24 0.26 11.21
C PHE A 93 -2.00 1.25 10.34
N VAL A 94 -2.49 2.33 10.96
CA VAL A 94 -3.25 3.39 10.30
C VAL A 94 -2.35 4.62 10.15
N GLY A 95 -2.29 5.22 8.96
CA GLY A 95 -1.55 6.47 8.74
C GLY A 95 -0.49 6.46 7.64
N MET A 96 -0.39 5.39 6.84
CA MET A 96 0.40 5.43 5.60
C MET A 96 -0.39 6.19 4.54
N HIS A 97 -0.28 7.51 4.54
CA HIS A 97 -0.87 8.34 3.50
C HIS A 97 0.01 8.34 2.24
N MET A 98 -0.62 8.40 1.08
CA MET A 98 0.02 8.22 -0.24
C MET A 98 0.23 9.54 -0.97
N ASP A 99 -0.46 10.58 -0.53
CA ASP A 99 -0.27 11.94 -1.02
C ASP A 99 1.02 12.55 -0.48
N VAL A 100 1.59 13.46 -1.26
CA VAL A 100 2.80 14.20 -0.93
C VAL A 100 2.49 15.69 -0.91
N VAL A 101 3.28 16.46 -0.16
CA VAL A 101 3.25 17.92 -0.25
C VAL A 101 3.92 18.38 -1.54
N THR A 102 3.53 19.55 -2.03
CA THR A 102 4.19 20.19 -3.18
C THR A 102 5.66 20.45 -2.86
N ALA A 103 6.55 20.04 -3.76
CA ALA A 103 7.95 20.45 -3.70
C ALA A 103 8.07 21.79 -4.43
N ASN A 104 8.21 22.87 -3.68
CA ASN A 104 8.57 24.18 -4.21
C ASN A 104 10.12 24.26 -4.15
N PRO A 105 10.86 24.25 -5.29
CA PRO A 105 12.29 24.52 -5.27
C PRO A 105 12.61 25.96 -4.85
#